data_AF-A0A972T1P2-F1
#
_entry.id   AF-A0A972T1P2-F1
#
_cell.length_a   1.000
_cell.length_b   1.000
_cell.length_c   1.000
_cell.angle_alpha   90.00
_cell.angle_beta   90.00
_cell.angle_gamma   90.00
#
_symmetry.space_group_name_H-M   'P 1'
#
loop_
_entity.id
_entity.type
_entity.pdbx_description
1 polymer ?
#
loop_
_entity_poly.entity_id
_entity_poly.type
_entity_poly.pdbx_seq_one_letter_code
_entity_poly.pdbx_strand_id
1 'polypeptide(L)'
;MRRYRLIEARKEHGWTQAQVAERLGVTPSFYGMIEQGSRNPRLPLALAMENLFGIPASELFPDLFYANKPNVLLGNEETTTAEAVNQ
;
A
#
# COMPACT_ATOMS: atom_id res chain seq x y z
N MET A 1 -1.76 0.96 11.13
CA MET A 1 -3.14 1.29 10.70
C MET A 1 -3.79 0.01 10.21
N ARG A 2 -5.03 -0.30 10.59
CA ARG A 2 -5.71 -1.51 10.11
C ARG A 2 -6.21 -1.32 8.67
N ARG A 3 -6.01 -2.31 7.79
CA ARG A 3 -6.38 -2.26 6.36
C ARG A 3 -7.75 -2.89 6.13
N TYR A 4 -8.81 -2.11 6.36
CA TYR A 4 -10.19 -2.58 6.26
C TYR A 4 -10.56 -3.08 4.86
N ARG A 5 -10.12 -2.38 3.80
CA ARG A 5 -10.40 -2.78 2.41
C ARG A 5 -9.88 -4.19 2.06
N LEU A 6 -8.67 -4.53 2.51
CA LEU A 6 -8.09 -5.87 2.35
C LEU A 6 -8.88 -6.94 3.13
N ILE A 7 -9.31 -6.61 4.36
CA ILE A 7 -10.11 -7.51 5.20
C ILE A 7 -11.48 -7.76 4.55
N GLU A 8 -12.11 -6.73 4.02
CA GLU A 8 -13.40 -6.81 3.30
C GLU A 8 -13.27 -7.69 2.06
N ALA A 9 -12.28 -7.44 1.20
CA ALA A 9 -12.04 -8.26 0.01
C ALA A 9 -11.94 -9.75 0.35
N ARG A 10 -11.20 -10.10 1.41
CA ARG A 10 -11.13 -11.48 1.89
C ARG A 10 -12.48 -12.02 2.37
N LYS A 11 -13.25 -11.23 3.12
CA LYS A 11 -14.54 -11.65 3.68
C LYS A 11 -15.63 -11.78 2.61
N GLU A 12 -15.63 -10.94 1.59
CA GLU A 12 -16.52 -11.04 0.42
C GLU A 12 -16.34 -12.38 -0.31
N HIS A 13 -15.12 -12.89 -0.34
CA HIS A 13 -14.80 -14.23 -0.86
C HIS A 13 -15.09 -15.37 0.12
N GLY A 14 -15.52 -15.07 1.35
CA GLY A 14 -15.76 -16.07 2.40
C GLY A 14 -14.49 -16.77 2.92
N TRP A 15 -13.32 -16.17 2.73
CA TRP A 15 -12.04 -16.81 3.07
C TRP A 15 -11.53 -16.44 4.46
N THR A 16 -10.87 -17.39 5.11
CA THR A 16 -10.05 -17.18 6.31
C THR A 16 -8.69 -16.59 5.95
N GLN A 17 -7.99 -16.01 6.93
CA GLN A 17 -6.62 -15.53 6.72
C GLN A 17 -5.68 -16.66 6.27
N ALA A 18 -5.87 -17.89 6.79
CA ALA A 18 -5.09 -19.05 6.41
C ALA A 18 -5.31 -19.45 4.94
N GLN A 19 -6.56 -19.41 4.47
CA GLN A 19 -6.91 -19.71 3.09
C GLN A 19 -6.31 -18.70 2.09
N VAL A 20 -6.28 -17.41 2.44
CA VAL A 20 -5.61 -16.41 1.59
C VAL A 20 -4.09 -16.60 1.62
N ALA A 21 -3.53 -16.85 2.79
CA ALA A 21 -2.10 -17.08 2.94
C ALA A 21 -1.61 -18.29 2.12
N GLU A 22 -2.38 -19.38 2.13
CA GLU A 22 -2.13 -20.57 1.30
C GLU A 22 -2.11 -20.23 -0.20
N ARG A 23 -3.12 -19.49 -0.69
CA ARG A 23 -3.21 -19.05 -2.10
C ARG A 23 -2.05 -18.15 -2.53
N LEU A 24 -1.50 -17.38 -1.60
CA LEU A 24 -0.39 -16.44 -1.84
C LEU A 24 0.99 -17.04 -1.52
N GLY A 25 1.08 -18.28 -1.05
CA GLY A 25 2.34 -18.90 -0.66
C GLY A 25 3.04 -18.21 0.53
N VAL A 26 2.27 -17.67 1.48
CA VAL A 26 2.79 -17.02 2.70
C VAL A 26 2.22 -17.65 3.96
N THR A 27 2.73 -17.27 5.13
CA THR A 27 2.18 -17.78 6.41
C THR A 27 0.90 -17.01 6.81
N PRO A 28 -0.05 -17.65 7.51
CA PRO A 28 -1.26 -16.98 8.00
C PRO A 28 -0.96 -15.78 8.91
N SER A 29 0.06 -15.91 9.77
CA SER A 29 0.53 -14.82 10.64
C SER A 29 1.05 -13.64 9.84
N PHE A 30 1.83 -13.88 8.79
CA PHE A 30 2.34 -12.84 7.92
C PHE A 30 1.22 -12.09 7.19
N TYR A 31 0.24 -12.82 6.65
CA TYR A 31 -0.95 -12.22 6.07
C TYR A 31 -1.75 -11.40 7.11
N GLY A 32 -1.90 -11.91 8.33
CA GLY A 32 -2.53 -11.19 9.45
C GLY A 32 -1.83 -9.88 9.80
N MET A 33 -0.49 -9.83 9.80
CA MET A 33 0.28 -8.60 10.00
C MET A 33 0.05 -7.58 8.88
N ILE A 34 -0.20 -8.03 7.64
CA ILE A 34 -0.55 -7.16 6.53
C ILE A 34 -1.95 -6.56 6.74
N GLU A 35 -2.95 -7.34 7.16
CA GLU A 35 -4.29 -6.83 7.47
C GLU A 35 -4.29 -5.82 8.63
N GLN A 36 -3.42 -6.03 9.63
CA GLN A 36 -3.24 -5.12 10.76
C GLN A 36 -2.41 -3.87 10.40
N GLY A 37 -1.76 -3.88 9.24
CA GLY A 37 -0.83 -2.85 8.76
C GLY A 37 0.42 -2.70 9.62
N SER A 38 0.79 -3.72 10.39
CA SER A 38 2.10 -3.81 11.05
C SER A 38 3.20 -4.26 10.09
N ARG A 39 2.81 -4.80 8.93
CA ARG A 39 3.72 -5.20 7.85
C ARG A 39 3.23 -4.70 6.50
N ASN A 40 4.14 -4.17 5.69
CA ASN A 40 3.85 -3.82 4.30
C ASN A 40 4.21 -5.01 3.39
N PRO A 41 3.32 -5.41 2.46
CA PRO A 41 3.69 -6.33 1.41
C PRO A 41 4.73 -5.67 0.50
N ARG A 42 5.66 -6.46 -0.04
CA ARG A 42 6.48 -6.01 -1.18
C ARG A 42 5.61 -5.97 -2.43
N LEU A 43 6.04 -5.17 -3.42
CA LEU A 43 5.30 -5.00 -4.68
C LEU A 43 4.83 -6.33 -5.31
N PRO A 44 5.65 -7.39 -5.43
CA PRO A 44 5.18 -8.66 -6.01
C PRO A 44 4.00 -9.28 -5.26
N LEU A 45 3.99 -9.19 -3.93
CA LEU A 45 2.91 -9.73 -3.12
C LEU A 45 1.66 -8.85 -3.17
N ALA A 46 1.83 -7.52 -3.25
CA ALA A 46 0.70 -6.61 -3.45
C ALA A 46 0.00 -6.86 -4.80
N LEU A 47 0.77 -7.09 -5.87
CA LEU A 47 0.23 -7.46 -7.18
C LEU A 47 -0.40 -8.86 -7.16
N ALA A 48 0.17 -9.81 -6.42
CA ALA A 48 -0.47 -11.12 -6.23
C ALA A 48 -1.82 -11.01 -5.52
N MET A 49 -1.95 -10.12 -4.53
CA MET A 49 -3.23 -9.84 -3.87
C MET A 49 -4.22 -9.13 -4.80
N GLU A 50 -3.75 -8.22 -5.65
CA GLU A 50 -4.57 -7.61 -6.69
C GLU A 50 -5.16 -8.67 -7.63
N ASN A 51 -4.32 -9.54 -8.16
CA ASN A 51 -4.77 -10.64 -9.01
C ASN A 51 -5.72 -11.61 -8.28
N LEU A 52 -5.45 -11.89 -7.01
CA LEU A 52 -6.25 -12.81 -6.22
C LEU A 52 -7.66 -12.26 -5.94
N PHE A 53 -7.77 -10.97 -5.65
CA PHE A 53 -9.05 -10.35 -5.28
C PHE A 53 -9.75 -9.62 -6.43
N GLY A 54 -9.07 -9.42 -7.57
CA GLY A 54 -9.58 -8.62 -8.68
C GLY A 54 -9.73 -7.13 -8.36
N ILE A 55 -8.97 -6.64 -7.37
CA ILE A 55 -9.04 -5.26 -6.86
C ILE A 55 -7.66 -4.63 -6.98
N PRO A 56 -7.52 -3.42 -7.58
CA PRO A 56 -6.23 -2.75 -7.70
C PRO A 56 -5.48 -2.65 -6.36
N ALA A 57 -4.16 -2.85 -6.38
CA ALA A 57 -3.33 -2.75 -5.19
C ALA A 57 -3.41 -1.35 -4.54
N SER A 58 -3.63 -0.30 -5.33
CA SER A 58 -3.85 1.07 -4.83
C SER A 58 -5.11 1.21 -3.99
N GLU A 59 -6.15 0.42 -4.27
CA GLU A 59 -7.36 0.35 -3.46
C GLU A 59 -7.18 -0.55 -2.24
N LEU A 60 -6.50 -1.70 -2.39
CA LEU A 60 -6.23 -2.61 -1.27
C LEU A 60 -5.31 -1.97 -0.21
N PHE A 61 -4.40 -1.08 -0.63
CA PHE A 61 -3.39 -0.45 0.22
C PHE A 61 -3.36 1.08 0.09
N PRO A 62 -4.43 1.83 0.42
CA PRO A 62 -4.45 3.28 0.25
C PRO A 62 -3.34 3.98 1.04
N ASP A 63 -2.95 3.42 2.19
CA ASP A 63 -1.85 3.89 3.03
C ASP A 63 -0.46 3.78 2.39
N LEU A 64 -0.31 2.95 1.36
CA LEU A 64 0.96 2.74 0.68
C LEU A 64 1.08 3.56 -0.61
N PHE A 65 -0.05 3.85 -1.27
CA PHE A 65 -0.08 4.55 -2.56
C PHE A 65 -0.40 6.04 -2.46
N TYR A 66 -1.22 6.42 -1.48
CA TYR A 66 -1.69 7.81 -1.31
C TYR A 66 -1.25 8.43 0.01
N ALA A 67 -0.30 7.81 0.71
CA ALA A 67 0.38 8.49 1.80
C ALA A 67 1.09 9.70 1.20
N ASN A 68 0.59 10.91 1.52
CA ASN A 68 1.23 12.18 1.26
C ASN A 68 2.62 12.21 1.93
N LYS A 69 3.60 11.58 1.30
CA LYS A 69 4.98 12.02 1.41
C LYS A 69 5.17 12.98 0.25
N PRO A 70 5.36 14.29 0.49
CA PRO A 70 5.82 15.14 -0.58
C PRO A 70 7.06 14.45 -1.15
N ASN A 71 7.04 14.15 -2.46
CA ASN A 71 8.26 13.81 -3.16
C ASN A 71 9.12 15.06 -3.09
N VAL A 72 9.97 15.16 -2.07
CA VAL A 72 11.09 16.08 -2.10
C VAL A 72 11.95 15.54 -3.22
N LEU A 73 11.91 16.21 -4.36
CA LEU A 73 12.78 15.92 -5.47
C LEU A 73 14.21 16.01 -4.92
N LEU A 74 14.94 14.89 -4.91
CA LEU A 74 16.35 14.85 -4.56
C LEU A 74 17.12 15.53 -5.71
N GLY A 75 17.12 16.87 -5.74
CA GLY A 75 17.85 17.59 -6.78
C GLY A 75 17.38 18.99 -7.16
N ASN A 76 16.82 19.79 -6.25
CA ASN A 76 16.75 21.23 -6.47
C ASN A 76 17.40 21.98 -5.31
N GLU A 77 18.71 21.80 -5.21
CA GLU A 77 19.58 22.89 -4.76
C GLU A 77 19.62 23.92 -5.90
N GLU A 78 19.01 25.07 -5.62
CA GLU A 78 19.21 26.40 -6.22
C GLU A 78 19.18 26.57 -7.75
N THR A 79 18.15 27.27 -8.22
CA THR A 79 18.38 28.34 -9.20
C THR A 79 17.84 29.63 -8.63
N THR A 80 18.74 30.36 -7.98
CA THR A 80 18.63 31.80 -7.78
C THR A 80 18.31 32.48 -9.11
N THR A 81 17.24 33.28 -9.15
CA THR A 81 17.33 34.61 -9.78
C THR A 81 16.48 35.58 -8.96
N ALA A 82 17.16 36.56 -8.39
CA ALA A 82 16.59 37.73 -7.75
C ALA A 82 15.89 38.64 -8.77
N GLU A 83 14.82 39.30 -8.34
CA GLU A 83 14.30 40.61 -8.78
C GLU A 83 12.89 40.76 -8.18
N ALA A 84 12.42 41.84 -7.61
CA ALA A 84 12.99 43.10 -7.17
C ALA A 84 11.95 43.67 -6.18
N VAL A 85 12.43 44.48 -5.25
CA VAL A 85 11.65 45.37 -4.38
C VAL A 85 10.47 45.96 -5.15
N ASN A 86 9.24 45.67 -4.71
CA ASN A 86 8.07 46.42 -5.18
C ASN A 86 7.78 47.53 -4.19
N GLN A 87 7.69 48.73 -4.76
CA GLN A 87 7.64 50.06 -4.15
C GLN A 87 6.40 50.29 -3.27
#